data_AF-A0A955VTU6-F1
#
_entry.id   AF-A0A955VTU6-F1
#
_cell.length_a   1.000
_cell.length_b   1.000
_cell.length_c   1.000
_cell.angle_alpha   90.00
_cell.angle_beta   90.00
_cell.angle_gamma   90.00
#
_symmetry.space_group_name_H-M   'P 1'
#
loop_
_entity.id
_entity.type
_entity.pdbx_description
1 polymer ?
#
loop_
_entity_poly.entity_id
_entity_poly.type
_entity_poly.pdbx_seq_one_letter_code
_entity_poly.pdbx_strand_id
1 'polypeptide(L)'
;MTDPLPLVAHPGQRIAVLVDTGDLYHAARQRGGARIDYRQLLERIVAGRTLVRAIAFAVRGEGVDNTPFLDALRGAGFETRVKVLRRRLDGTLRGDQQVGITLAAAGLADRV
;
A
#
# COMPACT_ATOMS: atom_id res chain seq x y z
N MET A 1 11.91 12.81 19.05
CA MET A 1 10.70 12.54 18.25
C MET A 1 10.54 13.74 17.33
N THR A 2 11.12 13.67 16.13
CA THR A 2 10.98 14.74 15.15
C THR A 2 9.56 14.67 14.62
N ASP A 3 8.79 15.75 14.77
CA ASP A 3 7.50 15.86 14.09
C ASP A 3 7.72 15.60 12.60
N PRO A 4 6.93 14.74 11.94
CA PRO A 4 7.02 14.61 10.50
C PRO A 4 6.81 15.99 9.89
N LEU A 5 7.63 16.35 8.90
CA LEU A 5 7.47 17.61 8.17
C LEU A 5 6.00 17.76 7.79
N PRO A 6 5.37 18.93 8.08
CA PRO A 6 3.98 19.14 7.74
C PRO A 6 3.81 18.82 6.26
N LEU A 7 2.80 18.01 5.94
CA LEU A 7 2.49 17.65 4.56
C LEU A 7 2.02 18.94 3.87
N VAL A 8 2.94 19.69 3.27
CA VAL A 8 2.61 20.88 2.50
C VAL A 8 1.92 20.39 1.22
N ALA A 9 0.60 20.29 1.27
CA ALA A 9 -0.22 19.91 0.13
C ALA A 9 -0.38 21.13 -0.77
N HIS A 10 0.26 21.10 -1.94
CA HIS A 10 0.07 22.13 -2.95
C HIS A 10 -1.19 21.84 -3.76
N PRO A 11 -2.16 22.76 -3.84
CA PRO A 11 -3.33 22.61 -4.68
C PRO A 11 -2.93 22.33 -6.14
N GLY A 12 -3.48 21.28 -6.75
CA GLY A 12 -3.17 20.89 -8.13
C GLY A 12 -1.92 20.01 -8.31
N GLN A 13 -1.16 19.71 -7.23
CA GLN A 13 -0.11 18.69 -7.31
C GLN A 13 -0.71 17.35 -7.71
N ARG A 14 -0.05 16.64 -8.63
CA ARG A 14 -0.40 15.27 -8.99
C ARG A 14 0.34 14.31 -8.07
N ILE A 15 -0.33 13.26 -7.61
CA ILE A 15 0.30 12.29 -6.72
C ILE A 15 -0.06 10.86 -7.12
N ALA A 16 0.84 9.94 -6.81
CA ALA A 16 0.54 8.50 -6.78
C ALA A 16 0.72 7.98 -5.36
N VAL A 17 -0.15 7.06 -4.95
CA VAL A 17 -0.10 6.43 -3.63
C VAL A 17 0.25 4.97 -3.81
N LEU A 18 1.39 4.54 -3.28
CA LEU A 18 1.91 3.18 -3.36
C LEU A 18 1.97 2.63 -1.93
N VAL A 19 1.18 1.61 -1.63
CA VAL A 19 1.01 1.09 -0.27
C VAL A 19 1.53 -0.33 -0.17
N ASP A 20 2.50 -0.57 0.72
CA ASP A 20 2.82 -1.91 1.21
C ASP A 20 1.86 -2.28 2.35
N THR A 21 0.89 -3.15 2.06
CA THR A 21 -0.11 -3.56 3.04
C THR A 21 0.48 -4.46 4.15
N GLY A 22 1.59 -5.15 3.87
CA GLY A 22 2.29 -5.98 4.85
C GLY A 22 2.98 -5.12 5.89
N ASP A 23 3.76 -4.13 5.47
CA ASP A 23 4.43 -3.20 6.38
C ASP A 23 3.44 -2.41 7.22
N LEU A 24 2.35 -1.93 6.60
CA LEU A 24 1.27 -1.27 7.31
C LEU A 24 0.60 -2.18 8.36
N TYR A 25 0.34 -3.45 8.02
CA TYR A 25 -0.19 -4.42 8.98
C TYR A 25 0.74 -4.62 10.18
N HIS A 26 2.05 -4.81 9.93
CA HIS A 26 3.03 -4.97 11.00
C HIS A 26 3.14 -3.71 11.87
N ALA A 27 3.15 -2.52 11.27
CA ALA A 27 3.17 -1.25 11.99
C ALA A 27 1.92 -1.05 12.86
N ALA A 28 0.74 -1.46 12.39
CA ALA A 28 -0.50 -1.37 13.16
C ALA A 28 -0.53 -2.37 14.33
N ARG A 29 0.02 -3.58 14.14
CA ARG A 29 0.19 -4.57 15.23
C ARG A 29 1.12 -4.07 16.33
N GLN A 30 2.23 -3.44 15.97
CA GLN A 30 3.17 -2.88 16.95
C GLN A 30 2.54 -1.75 17.78
N ARG A 31 1.53 -1.06 17.24
CA ARG A 31 0.80 0.02 17.92
C ARG A 31 -0.47 -0.45 18.63
N GLY A 32 -0.44 -1.64 19.23
CA GLY A 32 -1.55 -2.17 20.03
C GLY A 32 -2.66 -2.86 19.22
N GLY A 33 -2.37 -3.34 18.00
CA GLY A 33 -3.33 -4.12 17.22
C GLY A 33 -4.42 -3.28 16.55
N ALA A 34 -4.15 -2.00 16.29
CA ALA A 34 -5.08 -1.14 15.57
C ALA A 34 -5.41 -1.69 14.17
N ARG A 35 -6.60 -1.38 13.67
CA ARG A 35 -7.00 -1.63 12.28
C ARG A 35 -6.80 -0.36 11.47
N ILE A 36 -6.33 -0.51 10.23
CA ILE A 36 -6.16 0.59 9.30
C ILE A 36 -7.45 0.77 8.50
N ASP A 37 -8.02 1.97 8.55
CA ASP A 37 -9.04 2.39 7.61
C ASP A 37 -8.34 2.89 6.33
N TYR A 38 -8.34 2.05 5.29
CA TYR A 38 -7.66 2.35 4.03
C TYR A 38 -8.34 3.48 3.24
N ARG A 39 -9.65 3.68 3.42
CA ARG A 39 -10.37 4.77 2.76
C ARG A 39 -9.94 6.10 3.38
N GLN A 40 -10.01 6.19 4.71
CA GLN A 40 -9.57 7.38 5.42
C GLN A 40 -8.07 7.65 5.21
N LEU A 41 -7.25 6.60 5.15
CA LEU A 41 -5.82 6.71 4.82
C LEU A 41 -5.63 7.36 3.44
N LEU A 42 -6.33 6.86 2.41
CA LEU A 42 -6.22 7.41 1.07
C LEU A 42 -6.70 8.86 1.01
N GLU A 43 -7.84 9.17 1.62
CA GLU A 43 -8.38 10.54 1.69
C GLU A 43 -7.39 11.53 2.33
N ARG A 44 -6.79 11.14 3.46
CA ARG A 44 -5.78 11.94 4.17
C ARG A 44 -4.50 12.11 3.36
N ILE A 45 -4.06 11.06 2.66
CA ILE A 45 -2.88 11.16 1.79
C ILE A 45 -3.21 12.02 0.57
N VAL A 46 -4.39 11.91 -0.04
CA VAL A 46 -4.74 12.72 -1.21
C VAL A 46 -4.86 14.19 -0.84
N ALA A 47 -5.56 14.51 0.25
CA ALA A 47 -5.68 15.87 0.77
C ALA A 47 -6.03 16.92 -0.31
N GLY A 48 -6.98 16.60 -1.20
CA GLY A 48 -7.46 17.49 -2.27
C GLY A 48 -6.54 17.62 -3.49
N ARG A 49 -5.44 16.85 -3.56
CA ARG A 49 -4.55 16.79 -4.72
C ARG A 49 -5.11 15.91 -5.83
N THR A 50 -4.52 16.00 -7.03
CA THR A 50 -4.90 15.16 -8.17
C THR A 50 -4.30 13.77 -8.01
N LEU A 51 -5.11 12.80 -7.58
CA LEU A 51 -4.70 11.40 -7.51
C LEU A 51 -4.57 10.81 -8.93
N VAL A 52 -3.35 10.46 -9.32
CA VAL A 52 -3.04 9.81 -10.61
C VAL A 52 -3.29 8.31 -10.54
N ARG A 53 -2.85 7.68 -9.45
CA ARG A 53 -3.04 6.25 -9.20
C ARG A 53 -2.87 5.92 -7.72
N ALA A 54 -3.66 4.99 -7.21
CA ALA A 54 -3.47 4.38 -5.89
C ALA A 54 -3.31 2.87 -6.04
N ILE A 55 -2.18 2.31 -5.61
CA ILE A 55 -1.87 0.88 -5.73
C ILE A 55 -1.57 0.31 -4.34
N ALA A 56 -2.31 -0.72 -3.95
CA ALA A 56 -2.03 -1.52 -2.77
C ALA A 56 -1.36 -2.83 -3.16
N PHE A 57 -0.15 -3.04 -2.66
CA PHE A 57 0.62 -4.26 -2.81
C PHE A 57 0.29 -5.20 -1.65
N ALA A 58 -0.33 -6.33 -1.96
CA ALA A 58 -0.79 -7.31 -0.99
C ALA A 58 -0.06 -8.64 -1.16
N VAL A 59 0.19 -9.30 -0.03
CA VAL A 59 0.70 -10.67 -0.01
C VAL A 59 -0.43 -11.63 0.36
N ARG A 60 -0.42 -12.81 -0.25
CA ARG A 60 -1.35 -13.90 0.07
C ARG A 60 -0.57 -15.17 0.37
N GLY A 61 -0.84 -15.81 1.51
CA GLY A 61 -0.34 -17.15 1.81
C GLY A 61 -0.98 -18.20 0.90
N GLU A 62 -0.30 -19.32 0.68
CA GLU A 62 -0.91 -20.46 -0.02
C GLU A 62 -2.13 -20.96 0.77
N GLY A 63 -3.24 -21.17 0.07
CA GLY A 63 -4.51 -21.64 0.68
C GLY A 63 -5.26 -20.60 1.52
N VAL A 64 -4.74 -19.37 1.68
CA VAL A 64 -5.44 -18.30 2.42
C VAL A 64 -6.34 -17.51 1.47
N ASP A 65 -7.63 -17.42 1.79
CA ASP A 65 -8.54 -16.52 1.09
C ASP A 65 -8.44 -15.09 1.64
N ASN A 66 -7.90 -14.19 0.83
CA ASN A 66 -7.80 -12.77 1.13
C ASN A 66 -8.85 -11.94 0.36
N THR A 67 -9.83 -12.56 -0.29
CA THR A 67 -10.81 -11.87 -1.14
C THR A 67 -11.53 -10.73 -0.40
N PRO A 68 -12.03 -10.91 0.85
CA PRO A 68 -12.68 -9.81 1.58
C PRO A 68 -11.76 -8.62 1.82
N PHE A 69 -10.47 -8.87 2.08
CA PHE A 69 -9.48 -7.81 2.27
C PHE A 69 -9.17 -7.07 0.97
N LEU A 70 -9.01 -7.80 -0.14
CA LEU A 70 -8.77 -7.20 -1.45
C LEU A 70 -9.97 -6.39 -1.93
N ASP A 71 -11.18 -6.85 -1.66
CA ASP A 71 -12.41 -6.12 -2.00
C ASP A 71 -12.56 -4.86 -1.14
N ALA A 72 -12.19 -4.91 0.13
CA ALA A 72 -12.13 -3.72 0.98
C ALA A 72 -11.14 -2.67 0.43
N LEU A 73 -9.95 -3.09 -0.02
CA LEU A 73 -8.97 -2.19 -0.65
C LEU A 73 -9.51 -1.58 -1.95
N ARG A 74 -10.15 -2.39 -2.80
CA ARG A 74 -10.79 -1.91 -4.04
C ARG A 74 -11.91 -0.91 -3.75
N GLY A 75 -12.77 -1.24 -2.79
CA GLY A 75 -13.83 -0.35 -2.32
C GLY A 75 -13.33 0.93 -1.64
N ALA A 76 -12.08 0.93 -1.15
CA ALA A 76 -11.40 2.12 -0.66
C ALA A 76 -10.74 2.96 -1.76
N GLY A 77 -10.72 2.49 -3.02
CA GLY A 77 -10.18 3.21 -4.17
C GLY A 77 -8.79 2.77 -4.64
N PHE A 78 -8.28 1.64 -4.16
CA PHE A 78 -6.98 1.10 -4.59
C PHE A 78 -7.09 0.09 -5.72
N GLU A 79 -6.17 0.17 -6.69
CA GLU A 79 -5.78 -0.97 -7.51
C GLU A 79 -5.04 -1.98 -6.64
N THR A 80 -5.37 -3.27 -6.71
CA THR A 80 -4.70 -4.31 -5.92
C THR A 80 -3.71 -5.11 -6.76
N ARG A 81 -2.46 -5.18 -6.29
CA ARG A 81 -1.42 -6.08 -6.84
C ARG A 81 -1.09 -7.14 -5.80
N VAL A 82 -1.36 -8.40 -6.13
CA VAL A 82 -1.24 -9.51 -5.18
C VAL A 82 -0.07 -10.41 -5.54
N LYS A 83 0.82 -10.66 -4.59
CA LYS A 83 1.89 -11.66 -4.70
C LYS A 83 1.55 -12.86 -3.82
N VAL A 84 1.52 -14.04 -4.42
CA VAL A 84 1.40 -15.28 -3.66
C VAL A 84 2.76 -15.60 -3.05
N LEU A 85 2.80 -15.75 -1.72
CA LEU A 85 3.99 -16.22 -1.02
C LEU A 85 4.25 -17.65 -1.45
N ARG A 86 5.39 -17.88 -2.11
CA ARG A 86 5.84 -19.23 -2.47
C ARG A 86 6.93 -19.66 -1.49
N ARG A 87 6.80 -20.89 -1.00
CA ARG A 87 7.87 -21.55 -0.26
C ARG A 87 8.93 -22.01 -1.26
N ARG A 88 10.18 -21.58 -1.05
CA ARG A 88 11.32 -22.09 -1.84
C ARG A 88 11.74 -23.48 -1.35
N LEU A 89 12.54 -24.17 -2.17
CA LEU A 89 13.13 -25.48 -1.86
C LEU A 89 13.94 -25.49 -0.56
N ASP A 90 14.50 -24.34 -0.16
CA ASP A 90 15.23 -24.14 1.09
C ASP A 90 14.33 -23.83 2.31
N GLY A 91 13.01 -23.91 2.14
CA GLY A 91 12.03 -23.64 3.20
C GLY A 91 11.77 -22.15 3.47
N THR A 92 12.51 -21.23 2.85
CA THR A 92 12.33 -19.79 3.05
C THR A 92 11.08 -19.26 2.35
N LEU A 93 10.36 -18.37 3.02
CA LEU A 93 9.26 -17.60 2.46
C LEU A 93 9.80 -16.24 2.01
N ARG A 94 9.82 -15.95 0.71
CA ARG A 94 10.08 -14.60 0.20
C ARG A 94 8.81 -13.99 -0.37
N GLY A 95 8.40 -12.88 0.23
CA GLY A 95 7.19 -12.12 -0.11
C GLY A 95 7.39 -10.65 -0.41
N ASP A 96 8.63 -10.17 -0.43
CA ASP A 96 8.95 -8.75 -0.50
C ASP A 96 8.32 -8.08 -1.73
N GLN A 97 7.64 -6.96 -1.50
CA GLN A 97 6.97 -6.13 -2.50
C GLN A 97 7.86 -5.01 -3.04
N GLN A 98 9.04 -4.77 -2.44
CA GLN A 98 9.93 -3.66 -2.78
C GLN A 98 10.14 -3.51 -4.28
N VAL A 99 10.50 -4.59 -5.00
CA VAL A 99 10.69 -4.54 -6.47
C VAL A 99 9.43 -4.08 -7.21
N GLY A 100 8.26 -4.58 -6.81
CA GLY A 100 6.99 -4.20 -7.44
C GLY A 100 6.63 -2.74 -7.20
N ILE A 101 6.91 -2.25 -5.99
CA ILE A 101 6.73 -0.85 -5.59
C ILE A 101 7.71 0.04 -6.34
N THR A 102 9.01 -0.32 -6.39
CA THR A 102 10.05 0.42 -7.11
C THR A 102 9.72 0.57 -8.59
N LEU A 103 9.31 -0.52 -9.26
CA LEU A 103 8.92 -0.47 -10.67
C LEU A 103 7.68 0.40 -10.90
N ALA A 104 6.70 0.34 -9.99
CA ALA A 104 5.52 1.20 -10.08
C ALA A 104 5.86 2.68 -9.86
N ALA A 105 6.74 2.98 -8.90
CA ALA A 105 7.22 4.34 -8.65
C ALA A 105 7.95 4.89 -9.89
N ALA A 106 8.91 4.13 -10.44
CA ALA A 106 9.63 4.52 -11.64
C ALA A 106 8.70 4.76 -12.84
N GLY A 107 7.72 3.88 -13.07
CA GLY A 107 6.76 4.01 -14.17
C GLY A 107 5.73 5.13 -14.00
N LEU A 108 5.56 5.67 -12.79
CA LEU A 108 4.63 6.77 -12.49
C LEU A 108 5.34 8.12 -12.33
N ALA A 109 6.67 8.15 -12.30
CA ALA A 109 7.46 9.34 -12.02
C ALA A 109 7.11 10.52 -12.95
N ASP A 110 7.00 10.29 -14.25
CA ASP A 110 6.67 11.34 -15.23
C ASP A 110 5.18 11.73 -15.25
N ARG A 111 4.36 11.12 -14.37
CA ARG A 111 2.90 11.33 -14.33
C ARG A 111 2.46 12.11 -13.10
N VAL A 112 3.33 12.34 -12.13
CA VAL A 112 3.07 12.99 -10.84
C VAL A 112 3.86 14.28 -10.70
#